data_AF-A0A444UN98-F1
#
_entry.id   AF-A0A444UN98-F1
#
_cell.length_a   1.000
_cell.length_b   1.000
_cell.length_c   1.000
_cell.angle_alpha   90.00
_cell.angle_beta   90.00
_cell.angle_gamma   90.00
#
_symmetry.space_group_name_H-M   'P 1'
#
loop_
_entity.id
_entity.type
_entity.pdbx_description
1 polymer ?
#
loop_
_entity_poly.entity_id
_entity_poly.type
_entity_poly.pdbx_seq_one_letter_code
_entity_poly.pdbx_strand_id
1 'polypeptide(L)'
;MIKTACVGGSERPCHDNGDCDGDGTRRGDGKCRCNKGYKGDFCLECDDGYFNKERNDTFSLCTECHESCQTCSGPTNKDCNECKSGWVQDDEKACNDIDECANETSPCKENQYCHNKEGSYSCKEENMEDEDSSETVSPDNVHEDL
;
A
#
# COMPACT_ATOMS: atom_id res chain seq x y z
N MET A 1 -19.00 -15.02 36.78
CA MET A 1 -18.41 -14.94 35.43
C MET A 1 -17.74 -13.59 35.31
N ILE A 2 -16.44 -13.57 35.01
CA ILE A 2 -15.63 -12.35 34.94
C ILE A 2 -16.15 -11.52 33.77
N LYS A 3 -16.52 -10.26 34.03
CA LYS A 3 -16.91 -9.30 32.99
C LYS A 3 -15.61 -8.74 32.41
N THR A 4 -15.30 -9.04 31.15
CA THR A 4 -14.15 -8.40 30.50
C THR A 4 -14.66 -7.13 29.85
N ALA A 5 -14.38 -5.98 30.47
CA ALA A 5 -14.61 -4.69 29.84
C ALA A 5 -13.60 -4.48 28.72
N CYS A 6 -13.96 -3.67 27.72
CA CYS A 6 -13.03 -3.26 26.67
C CYS A 6 -11.78 -2.62 27.29
N VAL A 7 -10.63 -2.91 26.71
CA VAL A 7 -9.38 -2.25 27.08
C VAL A 7 -9.49 -0.77 26.72
N GLY A 8 -9.08 0.12 27.62
CA GLY A 8 -9.35 1.57 27.53
C GLY A 8 -10.75 2.00 28.01
N GLY A 9 -11.58 1.04 28.45
CA GLY A 9 -12.92 1.30 28.99
C GLY A 9 -13.94 1.69 27.92
N SER A 10 -15.08 2.22 28.34
CA SER A 10 -16.14 2.72 27.44
C SER A 10 -15.82 4.11 26.85
N GLU A 11 -14.86 4.84 27.42
CA GLU A 11 -14.49 6.18 26.95
C GLU A 11 -13.52 6.12 25.76
N ARG A 12 -12.60 5.15 25.76
CA ARG A 12 -11.58 4.97 24.73
C ARG A 12 -11.39 3.49 24.40
N PRO A 13 -12.43 2.78 23.92
CA PRO A 13 -12.33 1.36 23.60
C PRO A 13 -11.20 1.13 22.61
N CYS A 14 -10.33 0.16 22.91
CA CYS A 14 -9.19 -0.22 22.06
C CYS A 14 -8.26 0.98 21.74
N HIS A 15 -8.13 1.90 22.70
CA HIS A 15 -7.30 3.11 22.58
C HIS A 15 -7.65 4.00 21.38
N ASP A 16 -8.92 3.99 20.94
CA ASP A 16 -9.43 4.68 19.75
C ASP A 16 -8.88 4.12 18.41
N ASN A 17 -8.15 3.01 18.47
CA ASN A 17 -7.50 2.37 17.33
C ASN A 17 -8.19 1.07 16.90
N GLY A 18 -9.40 0.82 17.36
CA GLY A 18 -10.19 -0.34 16.96
C GLY A 18 -11.59 -0.37 17.53
N ASP A 19 -12.36 -1.35 17.08
CA ASP A 19 -13.68 -1.66 17.60
C ASP A 19 -13.60 -2.75 18.65
N CYS A 20 -14.32 -2.59 19.75
CA CYS A 20 -14.41 -3.62 20.79
C CYS A 20 -15.69 -4.46 20.64
N ASP A 21 -15.58 -5.79 20.80
CA ASP A 21 -16.76 -6.65 20.91
C ASP A 21 -17.35 -6.63 22.33
N GLY A 22 -18.46 -5.89 22.44
CA GLY A 22 -19.24 -5.70 23.65
C GLY A 22 -18.75 -4.52 24.48
N ASP A 23 -19.50 -3.43 24.45
CA ASP A 23 -19.31 -2.20 25.25
C ASP A 23 -19.64 -2.41 26.75
N GLY A 24 -19.09 -3.45 27.37
CA GLY A 24 -19.42 -3.83 28.75
C GLY A 24 -20.84 -4.35 28.98
N THR A 25 -21.64 -4.57 27.92
CA THR A 25 -22.93 -5.27 28.03
C THR A 25 -22.71 -6.78 28.09
N ARG A 26 -23.63 -7.52 28.75
CA ARG A 26 -23.47 -8.90 29.25
C ARG A 26 -23.19 -10.01 28.19
N ARG A 27 -22.78 -9.68 26.95
CA ARG A 27 -22.64 -10.60 25.81
C ARG A 27 -21.37 -10.44 24.95
N GLY A 28 -20.36 -9.66 25.35
CA GLY A 28 -19.08 -9.55 24.60
C GLY A 28 -17.88 -10.22 25.27
N ASP A 29 -16.83 -10.49 24.50
CA ASP A 29 -15.57 -11.06 25.00
C ASP A 29 -14.49 -10.00 25.31
N GLY A 30 -14.77 -8.71 24.99
CA GLY A 30 -13.90 -7.58 25.28
C GLY A 30 -12.69 -7.47 24.36
N LYS A 31 -12.64 -8.25 23.26
CA LYS A 31 -11.54 -8.21 22.29
C LYS A 31 -11.65 -7.02 21.35
N CYS A 32 -10.49 -6.51 20.97
CA CYS A 32 -10.34 -5.46 19.99
C CYS A 32 -10.19 -6.03 18.58
N ARG A 33 -10.91 -5.43 17.63
CA ARG A 33 -10.67 -5.53 16.20
C ARG A 33 -10.02 -4.23 15.76
N CYS A 34 -8.74 -4.28 15.44
CA CYS A 34 -7.96 -3.07 15.16
C CYS A 34 -8.29 -2.44 13.81
N ASN A 35 -8.18 -1.12 13.76
CA ASN A 35 -8.26 -0.34 12.54
C ASN A 35 -7.05 -0.62 11.64
N LYS A 36 -7.15 -0.27 10.35
CA LYS A 36 -6.04 -0.42 9.39
C LYS A 36 -4.78 0.26 9.93
N GLY A 37 -3.67 -0.48 9.92
CA GLY A 37 -2.37 -0.01 10.39
C GLY A 37 -2.11 -0.22 11.87
N TYR A 38 -3.05 -0.82 12.61
CA TYR A 38 -2.89 -1.19 14.01
C TYR A 38 -3.06 -2.70 14.20
N LYS A 39 -2.29 -3.27 15.12
CA LYS A 39 -2.37 -4.68 15.53
C LYS A 39 -2.14 -4.84 17.03
N GLY A 40 -2.18 -6.10 17.46
CA GLY A 40 -2.03 -6.51 18.86
C GLY A 40 -3.34 -6.42 19.65
N ASP A 41 -3.31 -6.95 20.87
CA ASP A 41 -4.51 -7.09 21.71
C ASP A 41 -5.16 -5.75 22.08
N PHE A 42 -4.39 -4.66 22.03
CA PHE A 42 -4.79 -3.32 22.43
C PHE A 42 -4.81 -2.31 21.28
N CYS A 43 -4.51 -2.73 20.05
CA CYS A 43 -4.40 -1.82 18.89
C CYS A 43 -3.42 -0.66 19.10
N LEU A 44 -2.34 -0.91 19.86
CA LEU A 44 -1.26 0.05 20.12
C LEU A 44 0.02 -0.29 19.34
N GLU A 45 0.07 -1.43 18.66
CA GLU A 45 1.19 -1.80 17.80
C GLU A 45 0.86 -1.42 16.37
N CYS A 46 1.84 -0.97 15.60
CA CYS A 46 1.63 -0.71 14.18
C CYS A 46 1.72 -2.01 13.39
N ASP A 47 0.78 -2.21 12.48
CA ASP A 47 0.75 -3.38 11.61
C ASP A 47 1.89 -3.35 10.57
N ASP A 48 2.12 -4.46 9.88
CA ASP A 48 3.11 -4.51 8.81
C ASP A 48 2.73 -3.50 7.70
N GLY A 49 3.72 -2.83 7.13
CA GLY A 49 3.51 -1.68 6.25
C GLY A 49 3.18 -0.37 6.99
N TYR A 50 3.23 -0.33 8.32
CA TYR A 50 3.10 0.89 9.11
C TYR A 50 4.24 1.01 10.12
N PHE A 51 4.70 2.24 10.37
CA PHE A 51 5.66 2.55 11.44
C PHE A 51 5.03 3.46 12.48
N ASN A 52 5.58 3.40 13.69
CA ASN A 52 5.16 4.28 14.76
C ASN A 52 5.85 5.65 14.62
N LYS A 53 5.06 6.68 14.35
CA LYS A 53 5.54 8.07 14.33
C LYS A 53 5.62 8.66 15.74
N GLU A 54 4.64 8.33 16.58
CA GLU A 54 4.57 8.73 17.98
C GLU A 54 3.97 7.62 18.83
N ARG A 55 4.53 7.37 20.01
CA ARG A 55 4.05 6.35 20.96
C ARG A 55 4.16 6.80 22.40
N ASN A 56 3.12 6.49 23.16
CA ASN A 56 3.16 6.38 24.62
C ASN A 56 2.38 5.14 25.06
N ASP A 57 2.16 4.97 26.37
CA ASP A 57 1.50 3.79 26.94
C ASP A 57 0.03 3.62 26.54
N THR A 58 -0.62 4.68 26.04
CA THR A 58 -2.05 4.71 25.73
C THR A 58 -2.39 5.28 24.34
N PHE A 59 -1.37 5.58 23.55
CA PHE A 59 -1.50 6.23 22.26
C PHE A 59 -0.39 5.75 21.33
N SER A 60 -0.79 5.44 20.10
CA SER A 60 0.11 5.16 19.00
C SER A 60 -0.40 5.89 17.77
N LEU A 61 0.50 6.58 17.08
CA LEU A 61 0.27 7.15 15.76
C LEU A 61 0.98 6.29 14.72
N CYS A 62 0.25 5.37 14.10
CA CYS A 62 0.78 4.53 13.04
C CYS A 62 0.65 5.22 11.68
N THR A 63 1.77 5.37 10.99
CA THR A 63 1.86 6.01 9.67
C THR A 63 2.30 4.96 8.67
N GLU A 64 1.73 4.98 7.46
CA GLU A 64 2.07 4.03 6.40
C GLU A 64 3.54 4.19 5.99
N CYS A 65 4.18 3.06 5.72
CA CYS A 65 5.52 3.01 5.16
C CYS A 65 5.52 3.53 3.72
N HIS A 66 6.71 3.78 3.18
CA HIS A 66 6.87 3.89 1.73
C HIS A 66 6.37 2.60 1.05
N GLU A 67 5.81 2.70 -0.15
CA GLU A 67 5.17 1.58 -0.84
C GLU A 67 6.13 0.41 -1.11
N SER A 68 7.43 0.70 -1.18
CA SER A 68 8.50 -0.27 -1.37
C SER A 68 8.91 -1.04 -0.11
N CYS A 69 8.45 -0.64 1.09
CA CYS A 69 8.84 -1.29 2.34
C CYS A 69 7.80 -2.29 2.83
N GLN A 70 8.22 -3.53 3.10
CA GLN A 70 7.38 -4.51 3.81
C GLN A 70 7.24 -4.11 5.29
N THR A 71 8.35 -3.68 5.90
CA THR A 71 8.39 -3.07 7.23
C THR A 71 9.34 -1.86 7.19
N CYS A 72 9.09 -0.85 8.02
CA CYS A 72 9.89 0.37 8.01
C CYS A 72 10.01 1.01 9.41
N SER A 73 10.99 1.89 9.56
CA SER A 73 11.15 2.77 10.73
C SER A 73 10.80 4.23 10.44
N GLY A 74 10.37 4.53 9.21
CA GLY A 74 10.16 5.89 8.72
C GLY A 74 9.44 5.91 7.37
N PRO A 75 9.15 7.12 6.85
CA PRO A 75 8.25 7.28 5.72
C PRO A 75 8.91 7.11 4.34
N THR A 76 10.24 7.02 4.26
CA THR A 76 10.95 7.01 2.98
C THR A 76 11.35 5.60 2.55
N ASN A 77 11.65 5.42 1.26
CA ASN A 77 12.19 4.16 0.74
C ASN A 77 13.57 3.80 1.32
N LYS A 78 14.24 4.71 2.01
CA LYS A 78 15.50 4.48 2.75
C LYS A 78 15.29 4.03 4.20
N ASP A 79 14.06 4.15 4.71
CA ASP A 79 13.68 3.75 6.07
C ASP A 79 13.12 2.33 6.13
N CYS A 80 13.21 1.56 5.04
CA CYS A 80 12.77 0.18 5.01
C CYS A 80 13.70 -0.70 5.86
N ASN A 81 13.12 -1.49 6.76
CA ASN A 81 13.84 -2.59 7.41
C ASN A 81 13.87 -3.82 6.49
N GLU A 82 12.85 -3.97 5.65
CA GLU A 82 12.71 -5.02 4.66
C GLU A 82 11.99 -4.46 3.43
N CYS A 83 12.54 -4.68 2.22
CA CYS A 83 11.87 -4.32 0.97
C CYS A 83 10.74 -5.31 0.67
N LYS A 84 9.65 -4.84 0.06
CA LYS A 84 8.62 -5.73 -0.49
C LYS A 84 9.17 -6.56 -1.65
N SER A 85 8.49 -7.67 -1.97
CA SER A 85 8.76 -8.40 -3.21
C SER A 85 8.57 -7.49 -4.43
N GLY A 86 9.44 -7.63 -5.44
CA GLY A 86 9.50 -6.70 -6.59
C GLY A 86 10.38 -5.47 -6.34
N TRP A 87 10.98 -5.35 -5.15
CA TRP A 87 11.88 -4.25 -4.80
C TRP A 87 13.22 -4.81 -4.31
N VAL A 88 14.31 -4.08 -4.56
CA VAL A 88 15.67 -4.43 -4.16
C VAL A 88 16.33 -3.26 -3.45
N GLN A 89 17.09 -3.58 -2.39
CA GLN A 89 17.86 -2.58 -1.66
C GLN A 89 19.15 -2.24 -2.41
N ASP A 90 19.40 -0.96 -2.63
CA ASP A 90 20.65 -0.45 -3.20
C ASP A 90 21.75 -0.18 -2.15
N ASP A 91 22.92 0.26 -2.61
CA ASP A 91 24.06 0.62 -1.75
C ASP A 91 23.77 1.78 -0.79
N GLU A 92 22.78 2.63 -1.12
CA GLU A 92 22.30 3.73 -0.28
C GLU A 92 21.19 3.33 0.70
N LYS A 93 20.90 2.02 0.80
CA LYS A 93 19.82 1.42 1.59
C LYS A 93 18.41 1.75 1.12
N ALA A 94 18.23 2.32 -0.07
CA ALA A 94 16.93 2.58 -0.63
C ALA A 94 16.34 1.30 -1.25
N CYS A 95 15.08 0.98 -0.96
CA CYS A 95 14.34 -0.03 -1.70
C CYS A 95 13.82 0.57 -3.00
N ASN A 96 14.42 0.15 -4.12
CA ASN A 96 14.07 0.56 -5.48
C ASN A 96 13.37 -0.57 -6.22
N ASP A 97 12.54 -0.19 -7.18
CA ASP A 97 11.82 -1.13 -8.02
C ASP A 97 12.79 -2.01 -8.81
N ILE A 98 12.49 -3.30 -8.93
CA ILE A 98 13.24 -4.21 -9.78
C ILE A 98 12.65 -4.09 -11.18
N ASP A 99 13.43 -3.58 -12.14
CA ASP A 99 13.00 -3.60 -13.53
C ASP A 99 13.10 -5.03 -14.09
N GLU A 100 12.02 -5.81 -13.98
CA GLU A 100 12.03 -7.18 -14.48
C GLU A 100 12.12 -7.27 -16.01
N CYS A 101 11.81 -6.17 -16.71
CA CYS A 101 11.92 -6.06 -18.16
C CYS A 101 13.35 -5.79 -18.64
N ALA A 102 14.24 -5.31 -17.78
CA ALA A 102 15.66 -5.09 -18.08
C ALA A 102 16.52 -6.37 -18.02
N ASN A 103 15.91 -7.52 -17.68
CA ASN A 103 16.60 -8.81 -17.65
C ASN A 103 17.03 -9.30 -19.05
N GLU A 104 18.11 -10.10 -19.11
CA GLU A 104 18.60 -10.68 -20.37
C GLU A 104 17.54 -11.54 -21.09
N THR A 105 16.68 -12.20 -20.31
CA THR A 105 15.54 -12.95 -20.82
C THR A 105 14.25 -12.27 -20.37
N SER A 106 13.39 -11.92 -21.33
CA SER A 106 12.07 -11.35 -21.04
C SER A 106 11.28 -12.27 -20.11
N PRO A 107 10.63 -11.73 -19.06
CA PRO A 107 9.77 -12.53 -18.18
C PRO A 107 8.42 -12.88 -18.85
N CYS A 108 8.16 -12.35 -20.05
CA CYS A 108 6.93 -12.54 -20.80
C CYS A 108 7.02 -13.68 -21.83
N LYS A 109 5.86 -14.11 -22.34
CA LYS A 109 5.80 -15.14 -23.39
C LYS A 109 6.30 -14.60 -24.75
N GLU A 110 6.61 -15.52 -25.67
CA GLU A 110 6.84 -15.18 -27.08
C GLU A 110 5.63 -14.41 -27.65
N ASN A 111 5.88 -13.27 -28.30
CA ASN A 111 4.89 -12.27 -28.80
C ASN A 111 4.22 -11.38 -27.74
N GLN A 112 4.82 -11.23 -26.56
CA GLN A 112 4.40 -10.24 -25.57
C GLN A 112 5.54 -9.28 -25.25
N TYR A 113 5.23 -7.99 -25.13
CA TYR A 113 6.17 -7.00 -24.61
C TYR A 113 6.02 -6.85 -23.10
N CYS A 114 7.16 -6.71 -22.43
CA CYS A 114 7.22 -6.45 -20.99
C CYS A 114 7.01 -4.96 -20.72
N HIS A 115 6.14 -4.65 -19.77
CA HIS A 115 5.91 -3.31 -19.25
C HIS A 115 6.15 -3.30 -17.75
N ASN A 116 7.27 -2.71 -17.32
CA ASN A 116 7.65 -2.57 -15.93
C ASN A 116 6.64 -1.73 -15.15
N LYS A 117 6.41 -2.04 -13.88
CA LYS A 117 5.51 -1.32 -12.96
C LYS A 117 6.12 -1.31 -11.57
N GLU A 118 5.77 -0.34 -10.75
CA GLU A 118 6.27 -0.33 -9.37
C GLU A 118 5.83 -1.60 -8.60
N GLY A 119 6.82 -2.38 -8.18
CA GLY A 119 6.72 -3.65 -7.47
C GLY A 119 6.35 -4.86 -8.33
N SER A 120 6.25 -4.74 -9.66
CA SER A 120 5.90 -5.85 -10.55
C SER A 120 6.07 -5.53 -12.04
N TYR A 121 5.63 -6.42 -12.91
CA TYR A 121 5.56 -6.16 -14.36
C TYR A 121 4.24 -6.63 -14.93
N SER A 122 3.94 -6.18 -16.14
CA SER A 122 2.82 -6.71 -16.93
C SER A 122 3.27 -7.07 -18.34
N CYS A 123 2.80 -8.20 -18.83
CA CYS A 123 3.02 -8.64 -20.21
C CYS A 123 1.82 -8.24 -21.05
N LYS A 124 2.06 -7.51 -22.13
CA LYS A 124 1.04 -7.05 -23.06
C LYS A 124 1.27 -7.68 -24.43
N GLU A 125 0.21 -8.09 -25.10
CA GLU A 125 0.30 -8.71 -26.43
C GLU A 125 0.90 -7.73 -27.45
N GLU A 126 1.75 -8.24 -28.34
CA GLU A 126 2.20 -7.52 -29.54
C GLU A 126 1.08 -7.46 -30.59
N ASN A 127 -0.04 -6.81 -30.27
CA ASN A 127 -1.09 -6.58 -31.24
C ASN A 127 -1.12 -5.11 -31.65
N MET A 128 -0.66 -4.93 -32.89
CA MET A 128 -0.89 -3.91 -33.91
C MET A 128 -1.80 -2.72 -33.53
N GLU A 129 -1.26 -1.53 -33.78
CA GLU A 129 -1.97 -0.24 -33.89
C GLU A 129 -2.78 0.13 -32.64
N ASP A 130 -2.20 1.00 -31.81
CA ASP A 130 -3.03 2.07 -31.28
C ASP A 130 -3.61 2.84 -32.49
N GLU A 131 -4.75 2.39 -33.04
CA GLU A 131 -5.74 3.29 -33.64
C GLU A 131 -6.30 4.18 -32.53
N ASP A 132 -5.44 5.01 -31.96
CA ASP A 132 -5.82 6.32 -31.43
C ASP A 132 -5.07 7.39 -32.21
N SER A 133 -5.24 7.35 -33.53
CA SER A 133 -5.23 8.57 -34.34
C SER A 133 -6.60 8.75 -34.96
N SER A 134 -7.53 9.35 -34.22
CA SER A 134 -8.57 10.17 -34.85
C SER A 134 -8.93 11.39 -34.01
N GLU A 135 -7.96 12.26 -33.75
CA GLU A 135 -8.26 13.66 -34.06
C GLU A 135 -8.34 13.75 -35.59
N THR A 136 -9.56 13.68 -36.13
CA THR A 136 -9.80 14.13 -37.50
C THR A 136 -9.48 15.62 -37.56
N VAL A 137 -8.23 15.98 -37.88
CA VAL A 137 -7.96 17.28 -38.48
C VAL A 137 -8.57 17.22 -39.87
N SER A 138 -9.80 17.71 -40.02
CA SER A 138 -10.41 17.90 -41.33
C SER A 138 -9.52 18.80 -42.19
N PRO A 139 -9.00 18.33 -43.33
CA PRO A 139 -8.40 19.18 -44.33
C PRO A 139 -9.40 19.30 -45.47
N ASP A 140 -10.36 20.22 -45.34
CA ASP A 140 -11.04 20.76 -46.52
C ASP A 140 -10.73 22.26 -46.65
N ASN A 141 -10.01 22.51 -47.74
CA ASN A 141 -9.44 23.73 -48.29
C ASN A 141 -10.38 24.95 -48.41
N VAL A 142 -9.81 26.13 -48.10
CA VAL A 142 -9.59 27.31 -48.96
C VAL A 142 -10.71 27.81 -49.92
N HIS A 143 -11.13 29.07 -49.63
CA HIS A 143 -11.65 30.18 -50.47
C HIS A 143 -12.83 29.99 -51.44
N GLU A 144 -13.81 30.91 -51.32
CA GLU A 144 -14.14 31.88 -52.39
C GLU A 144 -14.85 33.13 -51.81
N ASP A 145 -14.60 34.27 -52.47
CA ASP A 145 -14.96 35.65 -52.18
C ASP A 145 -16.47 35.97 -52.02
N LEU A 146 -16.80 36.94 -51.14
CA LEU A 146 -17.57 38.18 -51.40
C LEU A 146 -17.66 39.08 -50.14
#